data_AF-A0A2V8NZM2-F1
#
_entry.id   AF-A0A2V8NZM2-F1
#
_cell.length_a   1.000
_cell.length_b   1.000
_cell.length_c   1.000
_cell.angle_alpha   90.00
_cell.angle_beta   90.00
_cell.angle_gamma   90.00
#
_symmetry.space_group_name_H-M   'P 1'
#
loop_
_entity.id
_entity.type
_entity.pdbx_description
1 polymer ?
#
loop_
_entity_poly.entity_id
_entity_poly.type
_entity_poly.pdbx_seq_one_letter_code
_entity_poly.pdbx_strand_id
1 'polypeptide(L)'
;MIEKLKIVFGETIRSLRRFFLEVLALFFVALAVIGIASIVDEYRKYSNAPDAGIWRLSMSTLFASIMLISGLHTFWKARKLR
;
A
#
# COMPACT_ATOMS: atom_id res chain seq x y z
N MET A 1 39.65 -11.54 -3.14
CA MET A 1 38.56 -11.26 -4.09
C MET A 1 37.18 -11.66 -3.57
N ILE A 2 37.03 -12.87 -3.01
CA ILE A 2 35.73 -13.40 -2.57
C ILE A 2 35.05 -12.54 -1.49
N GLU A 3 35.81 -12.00 -0.52
CA GLU A 3 35.26 -11.09 0.51
C GLU A 3 34.75 -9.77 -0.05
N LYS A 4 35.50 -9.14 -0.98
CA LYS A 4 35.05 -7.92 -1.65
C LYS A 4 33.78 -8.17 -2.46
N LEU A 5 33.67 -9.32 -3.11
CA LEU A 5 32.45 -9.73 -3.83
C LEU A 5 31.26 -9.87 -2.87
N LYS A 6 31.47 -10.46 -1.69
CA LYS A 6 30.43 -10.66 -0.66
C LYS A 6 29.91 -9.34 -0.10
N ILE A 7 30.80 -8.36 0.11
CA ILE A 7 30.44 -7.02 0.61
C ILE A 7 29.61 -6.27 -0.44
N VAL A 8 30.06 -6.24 -1.69
CA VAL A 8 29.35 -5.58 -2.79
C VAL A 8 27.98 -6.24 -3.04
N PHE A 9 27.90 -7.58 -3.03
CA PHE A 9 26.61 -8.28 -3.14
C PHE A 9 25.69 -8.02 -1.95
N GLY A 10 26.23 -7.96 -0.73
CA GLY A 10 25.45 -7.69 0.48
C GLY A 10 24.80 -6.29 0.46
N GLU A 11 25.56 -5.27 0.06
CA GLU A 11 25.04 -3.90 -0.09
C GLU A 11 24.04 -3.80 -1.25
N THR A 12 24.32 -4.46 -2.38
CA THR A 12 23.43 -4.48 -3.54
C THR A 12 22.10 -5.15 -3.21
N ILE A 13 22.12 -6.30 -2.51
CA ILE A 13 20.90 -7.01 -2.07
C ILE A 13 20.10 -6.14 -1.08
N ARG A 14 20.77 -5.44 -0.17
CA ARG A 14 20.11 -4.55 0.78
C ARG A 14 19.43 -3.38 0.06
N SER A 15 20.12 -2.78 -0.92
CA SER A 15 19.58 -1.70 -1.76
C SER A 15 18.41 -2.18 -2.63
N LEU A 16 18.54 -3.35 -3.26
CA LEU A 16 17.47 -3.96 -4.06
C LEU A 16 16.24 -4.29 -3.21
N ARG A 17 16.42 -4.88 -2.03
CA ARG A 17 15.33 -5.15 -1.08
C ARG A 17 14.61 -3.87 -0.66
N ARG A 18 15.36 -2.79 -0.45
CA ARG A 18 14.80 -1.48 -0.12
C ARG A 18 13.98 -0.93 -1.28
N PHE A 19 14.52 -0.96 -2.50
CA PHE A 19 13.80 -0.54 -3.69
C PHE A 19 12.48 -1.31 -3.87
N PHE A 20 12.50 -2.64 -3.70
CA PHE A 20 11.29 -3.47 -3.73
C PHE A 20 10.26 -3.05 -2.68
N LEU A 21 10.68 -2.73 -1.45
CA LEU A 21 9.76 -2.27 -0.41
C LEU A 21 9.18 -0.88 -0.73
N GLU A 22 9.96 0.03 -1.30
CA GLU A 22 9.48 1.35 -1.73
C GLU A 22 8.45 1.23 -2.88
N VAL A 23 8.71 0.37 -3.88
CA VAL A 23 7.76 0.07 -4.97
C VAL A 23 6.48 -0.56 -4.43
N LEU A 24 6.59 -1.52 -3.52
CA LEU A 24 5.44 -2.19 -2.91
C LEU A 24 4.61 -1.22 -2.07
N ALA A 25 5.25 -0.31 -1.34
CA ALA A 25 4.56 0.73 -0.58
C ALA A 25 3.77 1.68 -1.51
N LEU A 26 4.38 2.12 -2.61
CA LEU A 26 3.71 2.92 -3.65
C LEU A 26 2.52 2.19 -4.26
N PHE A 27 2.65 0.89 -4.53
CA PHE A 27 1.57 0.06 -5.04
C PHE A 27 0.38 0.02 -4.08
N PHE A 28 0.61 -0.21 -2.79
CA PHE A 28 -0.46 -0.19 -1.78
C PHE A 28 -1.13 1.17 -1.66
N VAL A 29 -0.36 2.26 -1.73
CA VAL A 29 -0.92 3.62 -1.71
C VAL A 29 -1.79 3.87 -2.94
N ALA A 30 -1.36 3.46 -4.13
CA ALA A 30 -2.15 3.58 -5.36
C ALA A 30 -3.48 2.81 -5.25
N LEU A 31 -3.44 1.57 -4.75
CA LEU A 31 -4.66 0.79 -4.49
C LEU A 31 -5.58 1.46 -3.47
N ALA A 32 -5.03 2.08 -2.43
CA ALA A 32 -5.84 2.81 -1.46
C ALA A 32 -6.52 4.03 -2.08
N VAL A 33 -5.86 4.77 -2.98
CA VAL A 33 -6.46 5.89 -3.71
C VAL A 33 -7.64 5.42 -4.57
N ILE A 34 -7.48 4.29 -5.27
CA ILE A 34 -8.57 3.68 -6.04
C ILE A 34 -9.73 3.28 -5.12
N GLY A 35 -9.42 2.67 -3.96
CA GLY A 35 -10.41 2.33 -2.95
C GLY A 35 -11.17 3.56 -2.43
N ILE A 36 -10.49 4.66 -2.15
CA ILE A 36 -11.10 5.92 -1.72
C ILE A 36 -12.02 6.48 -2.80
N ALA A 37 -11.61 6.48 -4.07
CA ALA A 37 -12.46 6.91 -5.17
C ALA A 37 -13.75 6.07 -5.25
N SER A 38 -13.64 4.75 -5.08
CA SER A 38 -14.79 3.85 -5.02
C SER A 38 -15.72 4.17 -3.83
N ILE A 39 -15.17 4.52 -2.66
CA ILE A 39 -15.97 4.91 -1.49
C ILE A 39 -16.74 6.21 -1.78
N VAL A 40 -16.09 7.19 -2.42
CA VAL A 40 -16.73 8.47 -2.79
C VAL A 40 -17.88 8.24 -3.77
N ASP A 41 -17.70 7.38 -4.77
CA ASP A 41 -18.74 7.03 -5.73
C ASP A 41 -19.89 6.26 -5.07
N GLU A 42 -19.59 5.30 -4.19
CA GLU A 42 -20.61 4.54 -3.45
C GLU A 42 -21.39 5.46 -2.49
N TYR A 43 -20.71 6.42 -1.84
CA TYR A 43 -21.33 7.40 -0.95
C TYR A 43 -22.27 8.36 -1.70
N ARG A 44 -21.87 8.82 -2.88
CA ARG A 44 -22.74 9.62 -3.76
C ARG A 44 -23.98 8.84 -4.18
N LYS A 45 -23.86 7.54 -4.44
CA LYS A 45 -25.01 6.68 -4.76
C LYS A 45 -25.92 6.48 -3.55
N TYR A 46 -25.34 6.22 -2.37
CA TYR A 46 -26.08 6.07 -1.12
C TYR A 46 -26.86 7.34 -0.75
N SER A 47 -26.26 8.53 -0.92
CA SER A 47 -26.93 9.81 -0.67
C SER A 47 -28.13 10.05 -1.60
N ASN A 48 -28.16 9.45 -2.79
CA ASN A 48 -29.24 9.59 -3.76
C ASN A 48 -30.29 8.46 -3.68
N ALA A 49 -29.92 7.30 -3.14
CA ALA A 49 -30.80 6.14 -2.94
C ALA A 49 -30.35 5.36 -1.68
N PRO A 50 -30.94 5.65 -0.50
CA PRO A 50 -30.50 5.08 0.79
C PRO A 50 -30.62 3.56 0.90
N ASP A 51 -31.38 2.92 0.01
CA ASP A 51 -31.57 1.47 -0.03
C ASP A 51 -30.33 0.73 -0.56
N ALA A 52 -29.36 1.45 -1.13
CA ALA A 52 -28.13 0.91 -1.69
C ALA A 52 -27.07 0.62 -0.59
N GLY A 53 -27.27 -0.48 0.14
CA GLY A 53 -26.19 -1.34 0.63
C GLY A 53 -25.06 -0.69 1.43
N ILE A 54 -25.36 -0.28 2.68
CA ILE A 54 -24.39 0.08 3.74
C ILE A 54 -23.21 -0.91 3.78
N TRP A 55 -23.47 -2.19 3.51
CA TRP A 55 -22.46 -3.26 3.43
C TRP A 55 -21.36 -3.03 2.40
N ARG A 56 -21.68 -2.52 1.20
CA ARG A 56 -20.67 -2.27 0.14
C ARG A 56 -19.77 -1.10 0.52
N LEU A 57 -20.34 -0.09 1.16
CA LEU A 57 -19.63 1.10 1.60
C LEU A 57 -18.66 0.78 2.76
N SER A 58 -19.11 -0.01 3.73
CA SER A 58 -18.26 -0.48 4.83
C SER A 58 -17.16 -1.43 4.35
N MET A 59 -17.45 -2.35 3.42
CA MET A 59 -16.43 -3.24 2.85
C MET A 59 -15.35 -2.47 2.06
N SER A 60 -15.76 -1.46 1.27
CA SER A 60 -14.83 -0.60 0.54
C SER A 60 -13.96 0.24 1.48
N THR A 61 -14.56 0.73 2.58
CA THR A 61 -13.84 1.47 3.63
C THR A 61 -12.82 0.60 4.35
N LEU A 62 -13.19 -0.64 4.70
CA LEU A 62 -12.26 -1.62 5.28
C LEU A 62 -11.10 -1.92 4.33
N PHE A 63 -11.40 -2.19 3.06
CA PHE A 63 -10.39 -2.46 2.04
C PHE A 63 -9.40 -1.31 1.90
N ALA A 64 -9.89 -0.07 1.73
CA ALA A 64 -9.04 1.11 1.62
C ALA A 64 -8.17 1.32 2.87
N SER A 65 -8.74 1.09 4.06
CA SER A 65 -8.02 1.22 5.33
C SER A 65 -6.88 0.18 5.44
N ILE A 66 -7.14 -1.08 5.10
CA ILE A 66 -6.13 -2.14 5.11
C ILE A 66 -5.01 -1.83 4.12
N MET A 67 -5.34 -1.34 2.92
CA MET A 67 -4.35 -0.96 1.91
C MET A 67 -3.49 0.22 2.39
N LEU A 68 -4.09 1.24 3.00
CA LEU A 68 -3.35 2.36 3.58
C LEU A 68 -2.41 1.92 4.71
N ILE A 69 -2.89 1.12 5.66
CA ILE A 69 -2.08 0.61 6.77
C ILE A 69 -0.94 -0.25 6.25
N SER A 70 -1.22 -1.15 5.28
CA SER A 70 -0.21 -2.00 4.64
C SER A 70 0.85 -1.18 3.91
N GLY A 71 0.43 -0.15 3.17
CA GLY A 71 1.32 0.77 2.48
C GLY A 71 2.21 1.54 3.45
N LEU A 72 1.63 2.13 4.50
CA LEU A 72 2.37 2.85 5.54
C LEU A 72 3.37 1.94 6.26
N HIS A 73 2.94 0.74 6.64
CA HIS A 73 3.80 -0.24 7.32
C HIS A 73 4.96 -0.67 6.44
N THR A 74 4.70 -0.91 5.15
CA THR A 74 5.74 -1.26 4.17
C THR A 74 6.72 -0.12 3.97
N PHE A 75 6.23 1.13 3.89
CA PHE A 75 7.06 2.32 3.81
C PHE A 75 7.92 2.50 5.06
N TRP A 76 7.36 2.29 6.25
CA TRP A 76 8.08 2.35 7.51
C TRP A 76 9.18 1.28 7.58
N LYS A 77 8.89 0.06 7.13
CA LYS A 77 9.87 -1.03 7.04
C LYS A 77 11.00 -0.70 6.06
N ALA A 78 10.70 -0.07 4.93
CA ALA A 78 11.71 0.44 4.00
C ALA A 78 12.60 1.51 4.66
N ARG A 79 12.00 2.41 5.47
CA ARG A 79 12.72 3.47 6.17
C ARG A 79 13.62 2.97 7.30
N LYS A 80 13.22 1.90 8.00
CA LYS A 80 14.00 1.28 9.08
C LYS A 80 15.23 0.49 8.58
N LEU A 81 15.33 0.28 7.26
CA LEU A 81 16.48 -0.34 6.60
C LEU A 81 17.54 0.69 6.15
N ARG A 82 17.28 1.99 6.38
CA ARG A 82 18.22 3.10 6.15
C ARG A 82 19.15 3.25 7.34
#